data_AF-A0A497PW57-F1
#
_entry.id   AF-A0A497PW57-F1
#
_cell.length_a   1.000
_cell.length_b   1.000
_cell.length_c   1.000
_cell.angle_alpha   90.00
_cell.angle_beta   90.00
_cell.angle_gamma   90.00
#
_symmetry.space_group_name_H-M   'P 1'
#
loop_
_entity.id
_entity.type
_entity.pdbx_description
1 polymer ?
#
loop_
_entity_poly.entity_id
_entity_poly.type
_entity_poly.pdbx_seq_one_letter_code
_entity_poly.pdbx_strand_id
1 'polypeptide(L)'
;MPVGFVHNGIDYFFANDSPVIAAAPGRVESVDLIDWGPDASQRYVVVVTIRFNTTVVLHYGFEPVTNQTEEGDMQLDMIGVEVGDWVSRGDVIGHFLMMADSAHIHFGVVQEGTWRDPTLYTSASAYTELLEMIHDFHPTWSVSYP
;
A
#
# COMPACT_ATOMS: atom_id res chain seq x y z
N MET A 1 -5.36 -6.94 5.67
CA MET A 1 -6.42 -7.14 6.66
C MET A 1 -6.57 -5.84 7.41
N PRO A 2 -7.78 -5.31 7.67
CA PRO A 2 -7.90 -4.23 8.63
C PRO A 2 -7.40 -4.75 9.98
N VAL A 3 -6.71 -3.89 10.71
CA VAL A 3 -6.04 -4.28 11.95
C VAL A 3 -6.84 -3.88 13.20
N GLY A 4 -8.06 -3.36 13.04
CA GLY A 4 -8.99 -3.07 14.15
C GLY A 4 -8.60 -1.87 15.03
N PHE A 5 -7.60 -1.10 14.61
CA PHE A 5 -7.14 0.14 15.26
C PHE A 5 -6.85 1.21 14.20
N VAL A 6 -6.58 2.45 14.66
CA VAL A 6 -6.30 3.60 13.78
C VAL A 6 -5.22 3.28 12.76
N HIS A 7 -5.62 3.28 11.50
CA HIS A 7 -4.83 2.86 10.36
C HIS A 7 -5.31 3.63 9.12
N ASN A 8 -4.46 4.52 8.61
CA ASN A 8 -4.78 5.50 7.55
C ASN A 8 -4.79 4.88 6.14
N GLY A 9 -5.17 3.62 6.04
CA GLY A 9 -5.02 2.82 4.83
C GLY A 9 -5.70 1.46 4.92
N ILE A 10 -5.55 0.69 3.85
CA ILE A 10 -5.94 -0.72 3.76
C ILE A 10 -4.66 -1.53 3.55
N ASP A 11 -4.44 -2.52 4.40
CA ASP A 11 -3.34 -3.47 4.20
C ASP A 11 -3.78 -4.65 3.35
N TYR A 12 -3.05 -4.92 2.27
CA TYR A 12 -3.27 -6.07 1.41
C TYR A 12 -2.15 -7.09 1.59
N PHE A 13 -2.53 -8.30 1.96
CA PHE A 13 -1.60 -9.40 2.16
C PHE A 13 -1.55 -10.21 0.87
N PHE A 14 -0.35 -10.41 0.36
CA PHE A 14 -0.12 -11.10 -0.90
C PHE A 14 0.89 -12.23 -0.74
N ALA A 15 0.87 -13.17 -1.69
CA ALA A 15 1.96 -14.12 -1.82
C ALA A 15 3.21 -13.39 -2.35
N ASN A 16 4.40 -13.93 -2.05
CA ASN A 16 5.64 -13.44 -2.63
C ASN A 16 5.57 -13.38 -4.17
N ASP A 17 6.17 -12.34 -4.76
CA ASP A 17 6.19 -12.06 -6.20
C ASP A 17 4.80 -11.79 -6.82
N SER A 18 3.81 -11.42 -6.00
CA SER A 18 2.51 -10.99 -6.54
C SER A 18 2.63 -9.63 -7.22
N PRO A 19 2.02 -9.44 -8.41
CA PRO A 19 2.02 -8.14 -9.07
C PRO A 19 1.14 -7.15 -8.30
N VAL A 20 1.69 -5.97 -8.04
CA VAL A 20 0.95 -4.84 -7.47
C VAL A 20 0.60 -3.89 -8.61
N ILE A 21 -0.68 -3.51 -8.69
CA ILE A 21 -1.21 -2.69 -9.79
C ILE A 21 -1.59 -1.29 -9.33
N ALA A 22 -1.51 -0.32 -10.24
CA ALA A 22 -2.06 1.01 -10.03
C ALA A 22 -3.59 0.94 -9.89
N ALA A 23 -4.11 1.54 -8.83
CA ALA A 23 -5.55 1.54 -8.52
C ALA A 23 -6.31 2.59 -9.35
N ALA A 24 -5.62 3.63 -9.80
CA ALA A 24 -6.16 4.69 -10.64
C ALA A 24 -5.05 5.22 -11.58
N PRO A 25 -5.41 5.91 -12.67
CA PRO A 25 -4.42 6.56 -13.51
C PRO A 25 -3.72 7.70 -12.77
N GLY A 26 -2.46 7.97 -13.11
CA GLY A 26 -1.74 9.09 -12.50
C GLY A 26 -0.28 9.15 -12.92
N ARG A 27 0.42 10.15 -12.39
CA ARG A 27 1.86 10.30 -12.59
C ARG A 27 2.61 9.88 -11.33
N VAL A 28 3.63 9.03 -11.48
CA VAL A 28 4.52 8.64 -10.38
C VAL A 28 5.31 9.87 -9.92
N GLU A 29 5.20 10.21 -8.65
CA GLU A 29 5.90 11.37 -8.05
C GLU A 29 7.15 10.96 -7.30
N SER A 30 7.12 9.83 -6.61
CA SER A 30 8.26 9.30 -5.88
C SER A 30 8.25 7.78 -5.85
N VAL A 31 9.46 7.24 -5.73
CA VAL A 31 9.76 5.85 -5.42
C VAL A 31 10.87 5.91 -4.38
N ASP A 32 10.51 5.76 -3.11
CA ASP A 32 11.40 6.04 -1.98
C ASP A 32 11.61 4.79 -1.12
N LEU A 33 12.87 4.44 -0.83
CA LEU A 33 13.19 3.50 0.24
C LEU A 33 13.28 4.26 1.56
N ILE A 34 12.36 3.97 2.47
CA ILE A 34 12.33 4.53 3.83
C ILE A 34 13.03 3.56 4.78
N ASP A 35 14.01 4.07 5.51
CA ASP A 35 14.71 3.39 6.59
C ASP A 35 14.28 4.01 7.94
N TRP A 36 13.53 3.26 8.73
CA TRP A 36 13.02 3.65 10.05
C TRP A 36 14.05 3.47 11.17
N GLY A 37 15.26 2.99 10.84
CA GLY A 37 16.36 2.79 11.76
C GLY A 37 16.42 1.36 12.34
N PRO A 38 17.56 1.02 12.99
CA PRO A 38 17.85 -0.34 13.45
C PRO A 38 16.94 -0.83 14.59
N ASP A 39 16.29 0.08 15.31
CA ASP A 39 15.41 -0.25 16.44
C ASP A 39 13.95 -0.51 16.01
N ALA A 40 13.63 -0.30 14.73
CA ALA A 40 12.30 -0.57 14.20
C ALA A 40 12.03 -2.08 14.10
N SER A 41 10.78 -2.47 14.39
CA SER A 41 10.34 -3.86 14.18
C SER A 41 10.24 -4.23 12.70
N GLN A 42 10.07 -3.22 11.85
CA GLN A 42 10.15 -3.28 10.39
C GLN A 42 10.92 -2.03 9.93
N ARG A 43 12.17 -2.22 9.53
CA ARG A 43 13.06 -1.10 9.22
C ARG A 43 12.79 -0.50 7.85
N TYR A 44 12.52 -1.35 6.87
CA TYR A 44 12.47 -0.94 5.46
C TYR A 44 11.07 -0.99 4.89
N VAL A 45 10.70 0.10 4.22
CA VAL A 45 9.48 0.24 3.42
C VAL A 45 9.83 0.91 2.11
N VAL A 46 9.36 0.38 0.98
CA VAL A 46 9.46 1.08 -0.30
C VAL A 46 8.13 1.75 -0.59
N VAL A 47 8.10 3.06 -0.78
CA VAL A 47 6.89 3.82 -1.03
C VAL A 47 6.85 4.29 -2.47
N VAL A 48 5.80 3.90 -3.20
CA VAL A 48 5.46 4.47 -4.50
C VAL A 48 4.31 5.46 -4.31
N THR A 49 4.50 6.71 -4.75
CA THR A 49 3.45 7.73 -4.73
C THR A 49 2.99 8.06 -6.14
N ILE A 50 1.67 8.02 -6.36
CA ILE A 50 1.05 8.32 -7.66
C ILE A 50 0.07 9.48 -7.51
N ARG A 51 0.34 10.57 -8.22
CA ARG A 51 -0.53 11.74 -8.31
C ARG A 51 -1.67 11.46 -9.27
N PHE A 52 -2.88 11.34 -8.74
CA PHE A 52 -4.10 11.20 -9.54
C PHE A 52 -4.52 12.54 -10.16
N ASN A 53 -4.54 13.62 -9.36
CA ASN A 53 -4.86 14.98 -9.78
C ASN A 53 -4.22 16.01 -8.84
N THR A 54 -4.51 17.30 -9.00
CA THR A 54 -3.91 18.38 -8.20
C THR A 54 -4.11 18.26 -6.68
N THR A 55 -5.05 17.47 -6.21
CA THR A 55 -5.35 17.34 -4.77
C THR A 55 -5.21 15.93 -4.22
N VAL A 56 -5.19 14.88 -5.05
CA VAL A 56 -5.22 13.47 -4.62
C VAL A 56 -3.93 12.73 -4.97
N VAL A 57 -3.34 12.06 -3.98
CA VAL A 57 -2.20 11.15 -4.09
C VAL A 57 -2.56 9.79 -3.58
N LEU A 58 -2.15 8.76 -4.30
CA LEU A 58 -2.21 7.37 -3.88
C LEU A 58 -0.83 6.97 -3.32
N HIS A 59 -0.84 6.34 -2.15
CA HIS A 59 0.36 5.81 -1.50
C HIS A 59 0.33 4.28 -1.51
N TYR A 60 1.42 3.69 -1.97
CA TYR A 60 1.67 2.25 -1.95
C TYR A 60 2.93 2.01 -1.12
N GLY A 61 2.77 1.63 0.14
CA GLY A 61 3.86 1.16 1.00
C GLY A 61 4.07 -0.33 0.80
N PHE A 62 5.19 -0.72 0.21
CA PHE A 62 5.64 -2.09 0.14
C PHE A 62 6.38 -2.42 1.43
N GLU A 63 5.74 -3.19 2.30
CA GLU A 63 6.23 -3.53 3.63
C GLU A 63 6.61 -5.01 3.68
N PRO A 64 7.86 -5.37 3.28
CA PRO A 64 8.32 -6.75 3.32
C PRO A 64 8.47 -7.29 4.75
N VAL A 65 8.43 -6.40 5.75
CA VAL A 65 8.65 -6.68 7.18
C VAL A 65 10.03 -7.29 7.40
N THR A 66 11.05 -6.46 7.22
CA THR A 66 12.46 -6.85 7.36
C THR A 66 13.31 -5.77 8.03
N ASN A 67 14.40 -6.21 8.64
CA ASN A 67 15.49 -5.38 9.17
C ASN A 67 16.81 -5.55 8.40
N GLN A 68 16.82 -6.37 7.34
CA GLN A 68 17.99 -6.63 6.50
C GLN A 68 18.02 -5.63 5.33
N THR A 69 19.14 -4.92 5.18
CA THR A 69 19.31 -3.92 4.11
C THR A 69 19.14 -4.52 2.73
N GLU A 70 19.70 -5.72 2.51
CA GLU A 70 19.62 -6.43 1.24
C GLU A 70 18.17 -6.70 0.82
N GLU A 71 17.28 -6.99 1.77
CA GLU A 71 15.87 -7.26 1.49
C GLU A 71 15.08 -5.96 1.20
N GLY A 72 15.48 -4.84 1.80
CA GLY A 72 14.97 -3.51 1.43
C GLY A 72 15.36 -3.11 0.01
N ASP A 73 16.63 -3.31 -0.35
CA ASP A 73 17.14 -3.05 -1.71
C ASP A 73 16.47 -3.99 -2.73
N MET A 74 16.27 -5.26 -2.39
CA MET A 74 15.53 -6.21 -3.23
C MET A 74 14.10 -5.74 -3.50
N GLN A 75 13.36 -5.27 -2.48
CA GLN A 75 12.02 -4.75 -2.69
C GLN A 75 12.03 -3.49 -3.59
N LEU A 76 13.05 -2.65 -3.50
CA LEU A 76 13.20 -1.47 -4.36
C LEU A 76 13.45 -1.87 -5.82
N ASP A 77 14.31 -2.85 -6.05
CA ASP A 77 14.61 -3.39 -7.40
C ASP A 77 13.40 -4.08 -8.04
N MET A 78 12.40 -4.48 -7.25
CA MET A 78 11.14 -5.06 -7.73
C MET A 78 10.09 -4.01 -8.16
N ILE A 79 10.36 -2.71 -7.99
CA ILE A 79 9.50 -1.65 -8.50
C ILE A 79 9.75 -1.45 -10.00
N GLY A 80 8.67 -1.49 -10.78
CA GLY A 80 8.72 -1.50 -12.25
C GLY A 80 8.45 -0.14 -12.90
N VAL A 81 8.32 0.92 -12.10
CA VAL A 81 8.03 2.29 -12.56
C VAL A 81 9.04 3.28 -12.02
N GLU A 82 9.25 4.35 -12.76
CA GLU A 82 10.18 5.43 -12.40
C GLU A 82 9.44 6.75 -12.14
N VAL A 83 10.09 7.65 -11.41
CA VAL A 83 9.55 9.00 -11.16
C VAL A 83 9.32 9.72 -12.48
N GLY A 84 8.10 10.19 -12.68
CA GLY A 84 7.67 10.89 -13.88
C GLY A 84 6.85 10.03 -14.85
N ASP A 85 6.85 8.71 -14.69
CA ASP A 85 6.03 7.80 -15.49
C ASP A 85 4.54 8.07 -15.30
N TRP A 86 3.78 7.82 -16.37
CA TRP A 86 2.32 7.82 -16.35
C TRP A 86 1.83 6.37 -16.33
N VAL A 87 0.96 6.07 -15.39
CA VAL A 87 0.32 4.75 -15.25
C VAL A 87 -1.18 4.88 -15.43
N SER A 88 -1.80 3.80 -15.89
CA SER A 88 -3.23 3.58 -15.96
C SER A 88 -3.68 2.61 -14.89
N ARG A 89 -4.98 2.63 -14.55
CA ARG A 89 -5.55 1.63 -13.66
C ARG A 89 -5.29 0.23 -14.22
N GLY A 90 -4.72 -0.65 -13.40
CA GLY A 90 -4.40 -2.03 -13.76
C GLY A 90 -2.97 -2.23 -14.28
N ASP A 91 -2.23 -1.16 -14.56
CA ASP A 91 -0.81 -1.29 -14.90
C ASP A 91 -0.03 -1.80 -13.69
N VAL A 92 0.89 -2.74 -13.91
CA VAL A 92 1.76 -3.27 -12.85
C VAL A 92 2.79 -2.20 -12.50
N ILE A 93 2.84 -1.83 -11.22
CA ILE A 93 3.79 -0.82 -10.69
C ILE A 93 5.00 -1.46 -10.01
N GLY A 94 4.92 -2.74 -9.68
CA GLY A 94 6.00 -3.50 -9.06
C GLY A 94 5.53 -4.87 -8.61
N HIS A 95 6.45 -5.64 -8.04
CA HIS A 95 6.16 -6.94 -7.43
C HIS A 95 6.40 -6.87 -5.92
N PHE A 96 5.62 -7.64 -5.17
CA PHE A 96 5.69 -7.66 -3.72
C PHE A 96 6.71 -8.69 -3.21
N LEU A 97 7.59 -8.28 -2.30
CA LEU A 97 8.52 -9.15 -1.57
C LEU A 97 7.94 -9.50 -0.20
N MET A 98 7.77 -10.78 0.10
CA MET A 98 7.26 -11.28 1.38
C MET A 98 8.40 -11.89 2.20
N MET A 99 8.89 -11.18 3.23
CA MET A 99 9.93 -11.70 4.14
C MET A 99 9.38 -12.23 5.47
N ALA A 100 8.14 -11.90 5.81
CA ALA A 100 7.45 -12.42 6.99
C ALA A 100 5.94 -12.60 6.72
N ASP A 101 5.28 -13.38 7.58
CA ASP A 101 3.83 -13.64 7.50
C ASP A 101 2.98 -12.37 7.62
N SER A 102 3.50 -11.34 8.29
CA SER A 102 2.83 -10.05 8.43
C SER A 102 3.15 -9.05 7.31
N ALA A 103 3.94 -9.46 6.30
CA ALA A 103 4.29 -8.58 5.18
C ALA A 103 3.06 -8.27 4.33
N HIS A 104 2.95 -7.02 3.90
CA HIS A 104 1.78 -6.51 3.21
C HIS A 104 2.09 -5.28 2.35
N ILE A 105 1.10 -4.88 1.54
CA ILE A 105 1.06 -3.57 0.90
C ILE A 105 0.13 -2.66 1.69
N HIS A 106 0.66 -1.58 2.26
CA HIS A 106 -0.13 -0.50 2.81
C HIS A 106 -0.62 0.41 1.69
N PHE A 107 -1.93 0.42 1.43
CA PHE A 107 -2.55 1.33 0.47
C PHE A 107 -3.28 2.46 1.18
N GLY A 108 -2.94 3.70 0.86
CA GLY A 108 -3.63 4.86 1.42
C GLY A 108 -3.85 5.99 0.41
N VAL A 109 -4.71 6.93 0.79
CA VAL A 109 -5.06 8.09 -0.05
C VAL A 109 -4.83 9.36 0.75
N VAL A 110 -4.07 10.28 0.18
CA VAL A 110 -3.87 11.62 0.72
C VAL A 110 -4.61 12.61 -0.18
N GLN A 111 -5.52 13.38 0.41
CA GLN A 111 -6.25 14.45 -0.27
C GLN A 111 -5.99 15.78 0.42
N GLU A 112 -5.51 16.77 -0.34
CA GLU A 112 -5.19 18.11 0.17
C GLU A 112 -4.23 18.08 1.37
N GLY A 113 -3.26 17.14 1.34
CA GLY A 113 -2.26 16.97 2.40
C GLY A 113 -2.77 16.25 3.65
N THR A 114 -4.01 15.74 3.65
CA THR A 114 -4.58 14.98 4.76
C THR A 114 -4.88 13.54 4.34
N TRP A 115 -4.54 12.56 5.19
CA TRP A 115 -4.95 11.17 5.00
C TRP A 115 -6.47 11.06 4.99
N ARG A 116 -7.00 10.30 4.03
CA ARG A 116 -8.42 10.04 3.90
C ARG A 116 -8.67 8.55 4.03
N ASP A 117 -9.85 8.22 4.55
CA ASP A 117 -10.36 6.87 4.47
C ASP A 117 -10.41 6.41 3.00
N PRO A 118 -9.63 5.39 2.60
CA PRO A 118 -9.59 4.94 1.21
C PRO A 118 -10.94 4.39 0.74
N THR A 119 -11.82 3.96 1.65
CA THR A 119 -13.14 3.41 1.32
C THR A 119 -14.05 4.43 0.62
N LEU A 120 -13.80 5.72 0.83
CA LEU A 120 -14.50 6.82 0.12
C LEU A 120 -14.30 6.76 -1.41
N TYR A 121 -13.26 6.06 -1.88
CA TYR A 121 -12.92 5.89 -3.29
C TYR A 121 -13.16 4.47 -3.80
N THR A 122 -13.66 3.57 -2.95
CA THR A 122 -14.00 2.20 -3.33
C THR A 122 -15.43 2.12 -3.88
N SER A 123 -15.69 1.16 -4.79
CA SER A 123 -17.07 0.89 -5.19
C SER A 123 -17.83 0.26 -4.02
N ALA A 124 -19.15 0.44 -4.01
CA ALA A 124 -20.01 -0.21 -2.99
C ALA A 124 -19.81 -1.73 -2.96
N SER A 125 -19.63 -2.37 -4.11
CA SER A 125 -19.38 -3.81 -4.18
C SER A 125 -18.05 -4.22 -3.55
N ALA A 126 -16.97 -3.48 -3.84
CA ALA A 126 -15.64 -3.77 -3.29
C ALA A 126 -15.61 -3.51 -1.78
N TYR A 127 -16.27 -2.44 -1.32
CA TYR A 127 -16.45 -2.17 0.10
C TYR A 127 -17.18 -3.31 0.81
N THR A 128 -18.32 -3.75 0.27
CA THR A 128 -19.11 -4.85 0.84
C THR A 128 -18.30 -6.14 0.88
N GLU A 129 -17.62 -6.50 -0.21
CA GLU A 129 -16.80 -7.71 -0.27
C GLU A 129 -15.69 -7.69 0.80
N LEU A 130 -14.97 -6.58 0.94
CA LEU A 130 -13.96 -6.42 1.98
C LEU A 130 -14.60 -6.54 3.38
N LEU A 131 -15.70 -5.82 3.61
CA LEU A 131 -16.38 -5.79 4.91
C LEU A 131 -16.90 -7.17 5.31
N GLU A 132 -17.47 -7.94 4.38
CA GLU A 132 -17.99 -9.29 4.64
C GLU A 132 -16.86 -10.26 5.04
N MET A 133 -15.70 -10.21 4.36
CA MET A 133 -14.53 -11.01 4.76
C MET A 133 -14.03 -10.62 6.17
N ILE A 134 -14.05 -9.33 6.49
CA ILE A 134 -13.65 -8.82 7.80
C ILE A 134 -14.62 -9.30 8.87
N HIS A 135 -15.92 -9.23 8.60
CA HIS A 135 -16.97 -9.60 9.57
C HIS A 135 -17.06 -11.10 9.83
N ASP A 136 -16.59 -11.95 8.91
CA ASP A 136 -16.43 -13.39 9.14
C ASP A 136 -15.45 -13.67 10.30
N PHE A 137 -14.42 -12.83 10.44
CA PHE A 137 -13.41 -12.94 11.51
C PHE A 137 -13.71 -12.03 12.71
N HIS A 138 -14.12 -10.79 12.47
CA HIS A 138 -14.39 -9.74 13.45
C HIS A 138 -15.63 -8.91 13.09
N PRO A 139 -16.83 -9.28 13.61
CA PRO A 139 -18.12 -8.71 13.17
C PRO A 139 -18.33 -7.21 13.41
N THR A 140 -17.50 -6.56 14.22
CA THR A 140 -17.63 -5.14 14.57
C THR A 140 -16.58 -4.27 13.92
N TRP A 141 -15.67 -4.85 13.13
CA TRP A 141 -14.58 -4.10 12.54
C TRP A 141 -15.02 -3.33 11.28
N SER A 142 -14.29 -2.28 10.98
CA SER A 142 -14.42 -1.47 9.76
C SER A 142 -13.26 -1.76 8.82
N VAL A 143 -13.43 -1.46 7.53
CA VAL A 143 -12.38 -1.66 6.51
C VAL A 143 -11.17 -0.75 6.76
N SER A 144 -11.39 0.46 7.26
CA SER A 144 -10.37 1.47 7.53
C SER A 144 -10.73 2.26 8.78
N TYR A 145 -9.72 2.82 9.44
CA TYR A 145 -9.84 3.59 10.68
C TYR A 145 -8.95 4.85 10.59
N PRO A 146 -9.38 5.90 9.88
CA PRO A 146 -8.62 7.14 9.74
C PRO A 146 -8.47 7.93 11.06
#